data_AF-A0A925U7P4-F1
#
_entry.id   AF-A0A925U7P4-F1
#
_cell.length_a   1.000
_cell.length_b   1.000
_cell.length_c   1.000
_cell.angle_alpha   90.00
_cell.angle_beta   90.00
_cell.angle_gamma   90.00
#
_symmetry.space_group_name_H-M   'P 1'
#
loop_
_entity.id
_entity.type
_entity.pdbx_description
1 polymer ?
#
loop_
_entity_poly.entity_id
_entity_poly.type
_entity_poly.pdbx_seq_one_letter_code
_entity_poly.pdbx_strand_id
1 'polypeptide(L)'
;MEANAEEGKTTVIAGYSPWIRKFQPYAFGYCSGWMTLRGAKRRMAADRGFVLSDHADWDGLIKAIDATECVSLTHGCTTSFARYLSRSGYNAHEAHTYYGGDEATEENELPVDLVND
;
A
#
# COMPACT_ATOMS: atom_id res chain seq x y z
N MET A 1 3.92 -25.37 -8.40
CA MET A 1 2.88 -25.45 -9.45
C MET A 1 3.22 -24.38 -10.47
N GLU A 2 4.03 -24.76 -11.45
CA GLU A 2 4.49 -23.89 -12.52
C GLU A 2 3.31 -23.60 -13.46
N ALA A 3 3.15 -22.33 -13.83
CA ALA A 3 2.17 -21.93 -14.82
C ALA A 3 2.72 -22.32 -16.19
N ASN A 4 2.21 -23.41 -16.76
CA ASN A 4 2.45 -23.76 -18.16
C ASN A 4 1.72 -22.72 -19.03
N ALA A 5 2.49 -21.78 -19.58
CA ALA A 5 2.03 -20.93 -20.66
C ALA A 5 2.14 -21.74 -21.96
N GLU A 6 1.02 -22.26 -22.46
CA GLU A 6 0.97 -22.74 -23.83
C GLU A 6 1.20 -21.58 -24.80
N GLU A 7 1.94 -21.85 -25.87
CA GLU A 7 2.31 -20.91 -26.94
C GLU A 7 1.07 -20.32 -27.61
N GLY A 8 0.54 -19.24 -27.04
CA GLY A 8 -0.67 -18.59 -27.51
C GLY A 8 -0.89 -17.23 -26.85
N LYS A 9 0.10 -16.32 -26.95
CA LYS A 9 0.03 -14.88 -26.59
C LYS A 9 -0.87 -14.55 -25.39
N THR A 10 -0.44 -14.94 -24.19
CA THR A 10 -1.07 -14.48 -22.94
C THR A 10 -0.86 -12.97 -22.78
N THR A 11 -1.94 -12.20 -22.91
CA THR A 11 -1.89 -10.74 -22.67
C THR A 11 -1.97 -10.50 -21.16
N VAL A 12 -0.90 -9.94 -20.58
CA VAL A 12 -0.86 -9.53 -19.18
C VAL A 12 -1.25 -8.06 -19.11
N ILE A 13 -2.37 -7.75 -18.46
CA ILE A 13 -2.89 -6.37 -18.33
C ILE A 13 -2.87 -5.99 -16.84
N ALA A 14 -2.31 -4.81 -16.54
CA ALA A 14 -2.22 -4.27 -15.19
C ALA A 14 -3.37 -3.27 -14.94
N GLY A 15 -4.25 -3.59 -13.99
CA GLY A 15 -5.41 -2.78 -13.61
C GLY A 15 -6.76 -3.48 -13.86
N TYR A 16 -7.70 -3.34 -12.92
CA TYR A 16 -9.04 -3.93 -13.06
C TYR A 16 -9.98 -2.98 -13.80
N SER A 17 -10.32 -3.33 -15.03
CA SER A 17 -11.44 -2.72 -15.76
C SER A 17 -12.31 -3.82 -16.36
N PRO A 18 -13.65 -3.71 -16.33
CA PRO A 18 -14.54 -4.64 -17.02
C PRO A 18 -14.20 -4.84 -18.50
N TRP A 19 -13.53 -3.86 -19.12
CA TRP A 19 -13.06 -3.91 -20.51
C TRP A 19 -12.09 -5.06 -20.80
N ILE A 20 -11.33 -5.51 -19.79
CA ILE A 20 -10.35 -6.60 -19.88
C ILE A 20 -10.98 -7.92 -20.35
N ARG A 21 -12.29 -8.11 -20.08
CA ARG A 21 -13.04 -9.32 -20.43
C ARG A 21 -13.11 -9.57 -21.95
N LYS A 22 -12.85 -8.54 -22.76
CA LYS A 22 -12.85 -8.64 -24.23
C LYS A 22 -11.60 -9.33 -24.79
N PHE A 23 -10.54 -9.50 -23.99
CA PHE A 23 -9.23 -9.98 -24.43
C PHE A 23 -8.93 -11.42 -23.97
N GLN A 24 -9.94 -12.29 -23.97
CA GLN A 24 -9.75 -13.70 -23.65
C GLN A 24 -8.89 -14.43 -24.71
N PRO A 25 -7.96 -15.33 -24.32
CA PRO A 25 -7.59 -15.67 -22.94
C PRO A 25 -6.65 -14.62 -22.31
N TYR A 26 -6.90 -14.24 -21.04
CA TYR A 26 -6.00 -13.38 -20.27
C TYR A 26 -5.62 -13.99 -18.92
N ALA A 27 -4.49 -13.55 -18.38
CA ALA A 27 -4.10 -13.77 -16.98
C ALA A 27 -3.99 -12.42 -16.27
N PHE A 28 -4.64 -12.28 -15.13
CA PHE A 28 -4.71 -11.03 -14.37
C PHE A 28 -3.67 -10.99 -13.25
N GLY A 29 -2.82 -9.96 -13.30
CA GLY A 29 -1.80 -9.68 -12.30
C GLY A 29 -2.07 -8.39 -11.55
N TYR A 30 -1.80 -8.37 -10.25
CA TYR A 30 -1.84 -7.16 -9.44
C TYR A 30 -0.48 -6.89 -8.79
N CYS A 31 -0.05 -5.62 -8.77
CA CYS A 31 1.26 -5.20 -8.27
C CYS A 31 1.06 -4.15 -7.17
N SER A 32 1.32 -4.51 -5.92
CA SER A 32 1.13 -3.63 -4.75
C SER A 32 1.78 -4.24 -3.51
N GLY A 33 2.21 -3.41 -2.54
CA GLY A 33 2.73 -3.86 -1.26
C GLY A 33 1.72 -4.71 -0.49
N TRP A 34 0.43 -4.43 -0.66
CA TRP A 34 -0.65 -5.23 -0.09
C TRP A 34 -0.72 -6.67 -0.61
N MET A 35 -0.05 -6.98 -1.73
CA MET A 35 0.03 -8.37 -2.23
C MET A 35 0.82 -9.30 -1.31
N THR A 36 1.55 -8.76 -0.33
CA THR A 36 2.12 -9.52 0.80
C THR A 36 1.01 -10.12 1.67
N LEU A 37 -0.15 -9.47 1.78
CA LEU A 37 -1.25 -9.93 2.60
C LEU A 37 -2.15 -10.90 1.84
N ARG A 38 -2.30 -12.12 2.38
CA ARG A 38 -3.21 -13.15 1.84
C ARG A 38 -4.64 -12.64 1.63
N GLY A 39 -5.13 -11.78 2.53
CA GLY A 39 -6.47 -11.20 2.45
C GLY A 39 -6.65 -10.26 1.26
N ALA A 40 -5.70 -9.34 1.03
CA ALA A 40 -5.75 -8.41 -0.09
C ALA A 40 -5.60 -9.13 -1.43
N LYS A 41 -4.67 -10.10 -1.52
CA LYS A 41 -4.53 -10.95 -2.70
C LYS A 41 -5.84 -11.68 -3.06
N ARG A 42 -6.55 -12.21 -2.06
CA ARG A 42 -7.85 -12.88 -2.27
C ARG A 42 -8.93 -11.90 -2.73
N ARG A 43 -9.04 -10.73 -2.08
CA ARG A 43 -10.05 -9.72 -2.43
C ARG A 43 -9.92 -9.19 -3.85
N MET A 44 -8.69 -9.13 -4.37
CA MET A 44 -8.44 -8.66 -5.73
C MET A 44 -8.66 -9.73 -6.80
N ALA A 45 -8.93 -10.99 -6.44
CA ALA A 45 -9.16 -12.10 -7.38
C ALA A 45 -8.09 -12.20 -8.49
N ALA A 46 -6.85 -11.86 -8.16
CA ALA A 46 -5.72 -11.90 -9.10
C ALA A 46 -5.17 -13.32 -9.25
N ASP A 47 -4.94 -13.75 -10.50
CA ASP A 47 -4.26 -15.01 -10.81
C ASP A 47 -2.83 -14.98 -10.28
N ARG A 48 -2.21 -13.79 -10.30
CA ARG A 48 -0.88 -13.55 -9.76
C ARG A 48 -0.80 -12.23 -9.01
N GLY A 49 -0.10 -12.24 -7.87
CA GLY A 49 0.16 -11.05 -7.06
C GLY A 49 1.66 -10.82 -6.97
N PHE A 50 2.07 -9.58 -7.22
CA PHE A 50 3.46 -9.13 -7.14
C PHE A 50 3.57 -8.11 -6.01
N VAL A 51 4.44 -8.40 -5.05
CA VAL A 51 4.74 -7.47 -3.96
C VAL A 51 5.63 -6.38 -4.50
N LEU A 52 5.12 -5.16 -4.56
CA LEU A 52 5.88 -3.98 -4.96
C LEU A 52 5.39 -2.78 -4.17
N SER A 53 6.30 -2.14 -3.46
CA SER A 53 6.07 -0.90 -2.72
C SER A 53 7.27 0.01 -2.89
N ASP A 54 7.01 1.31 -2.85
CA ASP A 54 7.99 2.38 -2.71
C ASP A 54 8.42 2.63 -1.26
N HIS A 55 7.69 2.08 -0.29
CA HIS A 55 8.04 2.12 1.12
C HIS A 55 9.10 1.06 1.49
N ALA A 56 10.07 1.45 2.31
CA ALA A 56 11.04 0.54 2.90
C ALA A 56 10.36 -0.43 3.88
N ASP A 57 10.89 -1.64 3.94
CA ASP A 57 10.57 -2.55 5.04
C ASP A 57 11.27 -2.10 6.33
N TRP A 58 10.94 -2.75 7.44
CA TRP A 58 11.44 -2.35 8.77
C TRP A 58 12.97 -2.42 8.85
N ASP A 59 13.56 -3.52 8.40
CA ASP A 59 15.02 -3.69 8.46
C ASP A 59 15.75 -2.70 7.55
N GLY A 60 15.22 -2.45 6.35
CA GLY A 60 15.74 -1.44 5.44
C GLY A 60 15.62 -0.02 6.00
N LEU A 61 14.51 0.29 6.68
CA LEU A 61 14.29 1.58 7.34
C LEU A 61 15.26 1.81 8.49
N ILE A 62 15.43 0.83 9.40
CA ILE A 62 16.37 0.94 10.52
C ILE A 62 17.80 1.07 10.00
N LYS A 63 18.19 0.28 9.00
CA LYS A 63 19.52 0.38 8.38
C LYS A 63 19.77 1.76 7.76
N ALA A 64 18.76 2.38 7.15
CA ALA A 64 18.88 3.73 6.62
C ALA A 64 19.05 4.76 7.76
N ILE A 65 18.30 4.60 8.85
CA ILE A 65 18.40 5.46 10.04
C ILE A 65 19.78 5.35 10.70
N ASP A 66 20.34 4.14 10.80
CA ASP A 66 21.68 3.90 11.35
C ASP A 66 22.78 4.69 10.62
N ALA A 67 22.57 4.96 9.34
CA ALA A 67 23.49 5.73 8.52
C ALA A 67 23.28 7.25 8.62
N THR A 68 22.38 7.72 9.48
CA THR A 68 22.03 9.14 9.62
C THR A 68 22.22 9.65 11.05
N GLU A 69 22.49 10.95 11.18
CA GLU A 69 22.72 11.59 12.48
C GLU A 69 21.42 12.10 13.13
N CYS A 70 20.41 12.45 12.34
CA CYS A 70 19.14 12.98 12.81
C CYS A 70 17.99 12.54 11.91
N VAL A 71 16.84 12.25 12.54
CA VAL A 71 15.66 11.69 11.88
C VAL A 71 14.46 12.62 12.10
N SER A 72 13.84 13.04 11.01
CA SER A 72 12.62 13.86 11.03
C SER A 72 11.47 13.07 10.40
N LEU A 73 10.39 12.83 11.16
CA LEU A 73 9.27 11.98 10.73
C LEU A 73 8.06 12.82 10.28
N THR A 74 7.54 12.58 9.07
CA THR A 74 6.49 13.43 8.47
C THR A 74 5.09 12.81 8.46
N HIS A 75 4.97 11.48 8.35
CA HIS A 75 3.68 10.80 8.21
C HIS A 75 3.70 9.41 8.89
N GLY A 76 2.51 8.80 9.01
CA GLY A 76 2.31 7.55 9.73
C GLY A 76 2.26 7.75 11.25
N CYS A 77 2.67 6.74 12.02
CA CYS A 77 2.66 6.81 13.49
C CYS A 77 3.91 7.54 14.04
N THR A 78 4.07 8.81 13.68
CA THR A 78 5.25 9.66 13.97
C THR A 78 5.61 9.67 15.45
N THR A 79 4.66 9.95 16.35
CA THR A 79 4.92 10.03 17.81
C THR A 79 5.46 8.73 18.39
N SER A 80 4.83 7.60 18.04
CA SER A 80 5.24 6.30 18.57
C SER A 80 6.61 5.90 18.06
N PHE A 81 6.90 6.20 16.79
CA PHE A 81 8.17 5.84 16.17
C PHE A 81 9.30 6.76 16.62
N ALA A 82 9.08 8.07 16.71
CA ALA A 82 10.04 9.01 17.31
C ALA A 82 10.44 8.57 18.71
N ARG A 83 9.47 8.23 19.56
CA ARG A 83 9.72 7.73 20.92
C ARG A 83 10.54 6.43 20.93
N TYR A 84 10.28 5.51 20.01
CA TYR A 84 11.07 4.27 19.88
C TYR A 84 12.53 4.57 19.50
N LEU A 85 12.73 5.45 18.52
CA LEU A 85 14.06 5.85 18.06
C LEU A 85 14.83 6.60 19.13
N SER A 86 14.21 7.55 19.84
CA SER A 86 14.84 8.26 20.96
C SER A 86 15.27 7.31 22.08
N ARG A 87 14.46 6.29 22.40
CA ARG A 87 14.84 5.25 23.37
C ARG A 87 15.99 4.37 22.91
N SER A 88 16.18 4.26 21.59
CA SER A 88 17.27 3.51 20.97
C SER A 88 18.52 4.36 20.77
N GLY A 89 18.51 5.63 21.20
CA GLY A 89 19.66 6.53 21.16
C GLY A 89 19.73 7.46 19.95
N TYR A 90 18.75 7.42 19.05
CA TYR A 90 18.72 8.29 17.87
C TYR A 90 18.10 9.66 18.18
N ASN A 91 18.63 10.70 17.55
CA ASN A 91 18.02 12.03 17.56
C ASN A 91 16.84 12.08 16.58
N ALA A 92 15.67 11.62 17.02
CA ALA A 92 14.46 11.57 16.22
C ALA A 92 13.38 12.55 16.73
N HIS A 93 12.72 13.25 15.82
CA HIS A 93 11.62 14.18 16.13
C HIS A 93 10.55 14.17 15.04
N GLU A 94 9.35 14.61 15.43
CA GLU A 94 8.25 14.80 14.48
C GLU A 94 8.48 16.08 13.67
N ALA A 95 8.32 15.97 12.35
CA ALA A 95 8.34 17.11 11.44
C ALA A 95 6.92 17.63 11.24
N HIS A 96 6.65 18.83 11.72
CA HIS A 96 5.42 19.52 11.40
C HIS A 96 5.50 20.10 9.98
N THR A 97 4.79 19.48 9.04
CA THR A 97 4.67 19.94 7.66
C THR A 97 3.33 20.63 7.42
N TYR A 98 3.31 21.66 6.56
CA TYR A 98 2.07 22.31 6.10
C TYR A 98 1.27 21.44 5.11
N TYR A 99 1.76 20.25 4.80
CA TYR A 99 1.16 19.28 3.88
C TYR A 99 0.75 18.03 4.66
N GLY A 100 -0.45 17.48 4.39
CA GLY A 100 -0.97 16.25 5.04
C GLY A 100 -2.36 16.35 5.68
N GLY A 101 -3.04 17.50 5.63
CA GLY A 101 -4.38 17.70 6.21
C GLY A 101 -5.55 17.09 5.44
N ASP A 102 -5.31 16.54 4.24
CA ASP A 102 -6.34 16.03 3.33
C ASP A 102 -6.38 14.49 3.28
N GLU A 103 -5.88 13.79 4.30
CA GLU A 103 -6.26 12.39 4.48
C GLU A 103 -7.70 12.36 5.00
N ALA A 104 -8.64 12.45 4.06
CA ALA A 104 -10.06 12.43 4.30
C ALA A 104 -10.47 11.22 5.15
N THR A 105 -10.72 11.46 6.43
CA THR A 105 -11.69 10.67 7.18
C THR A 105 -13.05 10.97 6.57
N GLU A 106 -13.41 10.29 5.47
CA GLU A 106 -14.82 10.16 5.07
C GLU A 106 -15.50 9.27 6.12
N GLU A 107 -15.81 9.84 7.27
CA GLU A 107 -16.91 9.35 8.08
C GLU A 107 -18.17 9.57 7.26
N ASN A 108 -18.66 8.47 6.70
CA ASN A 108 -19.88 8.42 5.90
C ASN A 108 -21.09 8.65 6.83
N GLU A 109 -21.27 9.87 7.31
CA GLU A 109 -22.55 10.34 7.85
C GLU A 109 -23.49 10.60 6.67
N LEU A 110 -24.22 9.54 6.27
CA LEU A 110 -25.40 9.72 5.45
C LEU A 110 -26.41 10.55 6.25
N PRO A 111 -26.90 11.70 5.74
CA PRO A 111 -27.92 12.46 6.44
C PRO A 111 -29.19 11.62 6.58
N VAL A 112 -29.51 11.26 7.83
CA VAL A 112 -30.82 10.73 8.25
C VAL A 112 -31.81 11.89 8.19
N ASP A 113 -32.25 12.27 6.99
CA ASP A 113 -33.43 13.11 6.75
C ASP A 113 -33.82 13.08 5.26
N LEU A 114 -34.24 11.91 4.75
CA LEU A 114 -35.04 11.80 3.51
C LEU A 114 -36.06 10.64 3.55
N VAL A 115 -36.66 10.35 4.70
CA VAL A 115 -37.90 9.54 4.73
C VAL A 115 -38.93 10.25 5.60
N ASN A 116 -39.69 11.12 4.95
CA ASN A 116 -41.10 11.38 5.29
C ASN A 116 -41.80 11.82 4.00
N ASP A 117 -42.34 10.83 3.29
CA ASP A 117 -43.70 10.85 2.71
C ASP A 117 -44.20 9.40 2.59
#